data_AF-A0A392S424-F1
#
_entry.id   AF-A0A392S424-F1
#
_cell.length_a   1.000
_cell.length_b   1.000
_cell.length_c   1.000
_cell.angle_alpha   90.00
_cell.angle_beta   90.00
_cell.angle_gamma   90.00
#
_symmetry.space_group_name_H-M   'P 1'
#
loop_
_entity.id
_entity.type
_entity.pdbx_description
1 polymer ?
#
loop_
_entity_poly.entity_id
_entity_poly.type
_entity_poly.pdbx_seq_one_letter_code
_entity_poly.pdbx_strand_id
1 'polypeptide(L)'
;MVLHKFGERLYSGLVATMTLHLKDIAQSIEAAQGGSFLEELNRKWNDHNKALQMIRDILMYMDRTYVPSARKTPVHELGLNLWRENVIYSSQIRTRLLNT
;
A
#
# COMPACT_ATOMS: atom_id res chain seq x y z
N MET A 1 -19.55 0.92 -13.07
CA MET A 1 -19.07 -0.24 -12.28
C MET A 1 -19.29 -0.14 -10.76
N VAL A 2 -19.66 1.02 -10.19
CA VAL A 2 -20.04 1.12 -8.75
C VAL A 2 -21.55 1.35 -8.56
N LEU A 3 -22.33 1.27 -9.64
CA LEU A 3 -23.80 1.30 -9.60
C LEU A 3 -24.45 -0.05 -9.25
N HIS A 4 -23.68 -1.15 -9.19
CA HIS A 4 -24.23 -2.53 -9.12
C HIS A 4 -23.60 -3.42 -8.03
N LYS A 5 -23.57 -2.99 -6.76
CA LYS A 5 -23.26 -3.86 -5.60
C LYS A 5 -21.88 -4.57 -5.57
N PHE A 6 -20.99 -4.35 -6.53
CA PHE A 6 -19.63 -4.94 -6.57
C PHE A 6 -18.58 -4.18 -5.76
N GLY A 7 -18.98 -3.19 -4.94
CA GLY A 7 -18.06 -2.38 -4.15
C GLY A 7 -17.20 -3.21 -3.20
N GLU A 8 -17.77 -4.25 -2.59
CA GLU A 8 -17.02 -5.19 -1.75
C GLU A 8 -15.95 -5.92 -2.55
N ARG A 9 -16.32 -6.55 -3.67
CA ARG A 9 -15.38 -7.31 -4.49
C ARG A 9 -14.24 -6.45 -5.00
N LEU A 10 -14.54 -5.21 -5.41
CA LEU A 10 -13.52 -4.25 -5.85
C LEU A 10 -12.60 -3.83 -4.71
N TYR A 11 -13.13 -3.51 -3.54
CA TYR A 11 -12.35 -3.13 -2.36
C TYR A 11 -11.46 -4.28 -1.89
N SER A 12 -12.01 -5.49 -1.75
CA SER A 12 -11.27 -6.69 -1.35
C SER A 12 -10.21 -7.07 -2.39
N GLY A 13 -10.50 -6.92 -3.68
CA GLY A 13 -9.53 -7.08 -4.76
C GLY A 13 -8.38 -6.07 -4.72
N LEU A 14 -8.68 -4.80 -4.43
CA LEU A 14 -7.68 -3.75 -4.20
C LEU A 14 -6.77 -4.11 -3.03
N VAL A 15 -7.35 -4.49 -1.88
CA VAL A 15 -6.58 -4.90 -0.69
C VAL A 15 -5.63 -6.03 -1.05
N ALA A 16 -6.14 -7.14 -1.61
CA ALA A 16 -5.33 -8.30 -1.95
C ALA A 16 -4.19 -7.96 -2.93
N THR A 17 -4.49 -7.19 -3.98
CA THR A 17 -3.50 -6.80 -4.99
C THR A 17 -2.42 -5.92 -4.39
N MET A 18 -2.80 -4.92 -3.58
CA MET A 18 -1.85 -4.00 -2.95
C MET A 18 -0.99 -4.71 -1.90
N THR A 19 -1.57 -5.60 -1.09
CA THR A 19 -0.82 -6.41 -0.12
C THR A 19 0.22 -7.29 -0.82
N LEU A 20 -0.14 -7.97 -1.91
CA LEU A 20 0.79 -8.80 -2.68
C LEU A 20 1.94 -7.94 -3.22
N HIS A 21 1.63 -6.84 -3.89
CA HIS A 21 2.65 -5.95 -4.43
C HIS A 21 3.59 -5.37 -3.36
N LEU A 22 3.06 -5.01 -2.19
CA LEU A 22 3.87 -4.49 -1.08
C LEU A 22 4.79 -5.54 -0.48
N LYS A 23 4.41 -6.82 -0.48
CA LYS A 23 5.30 -7.91 -0.08
C LYS A 23 6.47 -8.07 -1.05
N ASP A 24 6.22 -7.95 -2.37
CA ASP A 24 7.29 -7.97 -3.38
C ASP A 24 8.23 -6.76 -3.21
N ILE A 25 7.68 -5.58 -2.91
CA ILE A 25 8.47 -4.39 -2.58
C ILE A 25 9.32 -4.62 -1.34
N ALA A 26 8.76 -5.20 -0.27
CA ALA A 26 9.50 -5.50 0.95
C ALA A 26 10.69 -6.43 0.67
N GLN A 27 10.49 -7.50 -0.11
CA GLN A 27 11.57 -8.40 -0.52
C GLN A 27 12.67 -7.68 -1.32
N SER A 28 12.29 -6.77 -2.22
CA SER A 28 13.25 -5.95 -2.98
C SER A 28 14.08 -5.04 -2.06
N ILE A 29 13.47 -4.45 -1.03
CA ILE A 29 14.15 -3.58 -0.07
C ILE A 29 15.06 -4.41 0.85
N GLU A 30 14.60 -5.58 1.28
CA GLU A 30 15.38 -6.53 2.08
C GLU A 30 16.67 -6.97 1.36
N ALA A 31 16.58 -7.22 0.06
CA ALA A 31 17.70 -7.60 -0.79
C ALA A 31 18.73 -6.47 -1.02
N ALA A 32 18.36 -5.20 -0.78
CA ALA A 32 19.28 -4.08 -0.94
C ALA A 32 20.39 -4.12 0.12
N GLN A 33 21.66 -4.09 -0.30
CA GLN A 33 22.80 -4.27 0.61
C GLN A 33 23.44 -2.94 1.02
N GLY A 34 23.93 -2.89 2.27
CA GLY A 34 24.74 -1.77 2.76
C GLY A 34 24.02 -0.42 2.66
N GLY A 35 24.72 0.60 2.15
CA GLY A 35 24.27 2.00 2.10
C GLY A 35 23.10 2.28 1.15
N SER A 36 22.76 1.35 0.23
CA SER A 36 21.64 1.56 -0.70
C SER A 36 20.26 1.22 -0.10
N PHE A 37 20.21 0.68 1.12
CA PHE A 37 18.94 0.29 1.76
C PHE A 37 17.97 1.46 1.97
N LEU A 38 18.44 2.56 2.56
CA LEU A 38 17.59 3.73 2.80
C LEU A 38 17.18 4.40 1.48
N GLU A 39 18.07 4.39 0.49
CA GLU A 39 17.79 4.92 -0.84
C GLU A 39 16.69 4.09 -1.53
N GLU A 40 16.81 2.77 -1.50
CA GLU A 40 15.80 1.85 -2.07
C GLU A 40 14.46 1.99 -1.36
N LEU A 41 14.46 2.01 -0.02
CA LEU A 41 13.26 2.21 0.78
C LEU A 41 12.57 3.54 0.44
N ASN A 42 13.32 4.63 0.38
CA ASN A 42 12.78 5.95 0.05
C ASN A 42 12.25 6.01 -1.39
N ARG A 43 12.97 5.43 -2.35
CA ARG A 43 12.52 5.34 -3.74
C ARG A 43 11.19 4.59 -3.85
N LYS A 44 11.12 3.40 -3.27
CA LYS A 44 9.90 2.57 -3.28
C LYS A 44 8.73 3.23 -2.56
N TRP A 45 9.00 3.96 -1.47
CA TRP A 45 7.98 4.74 -0.78
C TRP A 45 7.40 5.86 -1.66
N ASN A 46 8.25 6.60 -2.36
CA ASN A 46 7.82 7.67 -3.25
C ASN A 46 7.00 7.12 -4.44
N ASP A 47 7.46 6.03 -5.03
CA ASP A 47 6.73 5.34 -6.11
C ASP A 47 5.37 4.84 -5.64
N HIS A 48 5.31 4.23 -4.45
CA HIS A 48 4.05 3.77 -3.83
C HIS A 48 3.07 4.92 -3.61
N ASN A 49 3.52 6.06 -3.05
CA ASN A 49 2.65 7.22 -2.84
C ASN A 49 2.11 7.79 -4.14
N LYS A 50 2.95 7.88 -5.18
CA LYS A 50 2.52 8.33 -6.51
C LYS A 50 1.48 7.38 -7.12
N ALA A 51 1.71 6.07 -7.03
CA ALA A 51 0.75 5.06 -7.47
C ALA A 51 -0.57 5.14 -6.70
N LEU A 52 -0.50 5.34 -5.38
CA LEU A 52 -1.66 5.44 -4.50
C LEU A 52 -2.54 6.65 -4.83
N GLN A 53 -1.93 7.79 -5.20
CA GLN A 53 -2.66 8.96 -5.68
C GLN A 53 -3.46 8.62 -6.95
N MET A 54 -2.82 8.00 -7.96
CA MET A 54 -3.49 7.59 -9.19
C MET A 54 -4.62 6.58 -8.93
N ILE A 55 -4.39 5.59 -8.07
CA ILE A 55 -5.40 4.60 -7.69
C ILE A 55 -6.59 5.26 -7.02
N ARG A 56 -6.36 6.21 -6.10
CA ARG A 56 -7.42 6.99 -5.45
C ARG A 56 -8.25 7.76 -6.47
N ASP A 57 -7.62 8.38 -7.46
CA ASP A 57 -8.31 9.15 -8.48
C ASP A 57 -9.20 8.26 -9.36
N ILE A 58 -8.69 7.08 -9.75
CA ILE A 58 -9.46 6.07 -10.51
C ILE A 58 -10.63 5.52 -9.67
N LEU A 59 -10.39 5.26 -8.39
CA LEU A 59 -11.36 4.66 -7.47
C LEU A 59 -12.17 5.71 -6.69
N MET A 60 -12.16 6.97 -7.12
CA MET A 60 -12.78 8.11 -6.43
C MET A 60 -14.25 7.86 -6.07
N TYR A 61 -15.02 7.24 -6.97
CA TYR A 61 -16.43 6.97 -6.69
C TYR A 61 -16.59 5.92 -5.58
N MET A 62 -15.75 4.86 -5.56
CA MET A 62 -15.76 3.88 -4.47
C MET A 62 -15.46 4.54 -3.13
N ASP A 63 -14.45 5.43 -3.12
CA ASP A 63 -14.01 6.15 -1.92
C ASP A 63 -15.07 7.14 -1.39
N ARG A 64 -15.86 7.76 -2.29
CA ARG A 64 -16.92 8.72 -1.92
C ARG A 64 -18.27 8.09 -1.57
N THR A 65 -18.56 6.87 -2.03
CA THR A 65 -19.89 6.25 -1.89
C THR A 65 -19.86 4.94 -1.11
N TYR A 66 -19.09 3.97 -1.57
CA TYR A 66 -19.05 2.63 -0.99
C TYR A 66 -18.29 2.61 0.34
N VAL A 67 -17.11 3.22 0.39
CA VAL A 67 -16.25 3.20 1.59
C VAL A 67 -16.98 3.77 2.83
N PRO A 68 -17.63 4.94 2.78
CA PRO A 68 -18.34 5.48 3.93
C PRO A 68 -19.57 4.64 4.33
N SER A 69 -20.36 4.20 3.34
CA SER A 69 -21.56 3.40 3.60
C SER A 69 -21.25 2.02 4.20
N ALA A 70 -20.13 1.40 3.79
CA ALA A 70 -19.66 0.13 4.32
C ALA A 70 -18.71 0.28 5.52
N ARG A 71 -18.46 1.50 6.02
CA ARG A 71 -17.53 1.81 7.12
C ARG A 71 -16.14 1.20 6.93
N LYS A 72 -15.62 1.29 5.70
CA LYS A 72 -14.27 0.81 5.34
C LYS A 72 -13.25 1.93 5.45
N THR A 73 -11.97 1.58 5.46
CA THR A 73 -10.86 2.54 5.42
C THR A 73 -10.76 3.16 4.02
N PRO A 74 -10.66 4.50 3.90
CA PRO A 74 -10.42 5.18 2.63
C PRO A 74 -9.19 4.65 1.89
N VAL A 75 -9.22 4.67 0.56
CA VAL A 75 -8.18 4.06 -0.29
C VAL A 75 -6.78 4.58 0.04
N HIS A 76 -6.64 5.88 0.24
CA HIS A 76 -5.35 6.48 0.60
C HIS A 76 -4.86 5.99 1.97
N GLU A 77 -5.71 6.04 2.99
CA GLU A 77 -5.33 5.57 4.33
C GLU A 77 -5.04 4.07 4.36
N LEU A 78 -5.81 3.27 3.61
CA LEU A 78 -5.58 1.85 3.41
C LEU A 78 -4.17 1.59 2.85
N GLY A 79 -3.76 2.33 1.82
CA GLY A 79 -2.44 2.18 1.22
C GLY A 79 -1.28 2.52 2.17
N LEU A 80 -1.48 3.48 3.08
CA LEU A 80 -0.50 3.81 4.11
C LEU A 80 -0.43 2.73 5.19
N ASN A 81 -1.58 2.21 5.64
CA ASN A 81 -1.66 1.14 6.63
C ASN A 81 -1.01 -0.14 6.11
N LEU A 82 -1.33 -0.54 4.87
CA LEU A 82 -0.74 -1.72 4.25
C LEU A 82 0.77 -1.57 4.07
N TRP A 83 1.28 -0.39 3.70
CA TRP A 83 2.72 -0.14 3.62
C TRP A 83 3.39 -0.34 4.99
N ARG A 84 2.82 0.25 6.04
CA ARG A 84 3.33 0.09 7.41
C ARG A 84 3.40 -1.38 7.81
N GLU A 85 2.32 -2.11 7.58
CA GLU A 85 2.20 -3.52 7.98
C GLU A 85 3.12 -4.45 7.20
N ASN A 86 3.24 -4.26 5.88
CA ASN A 86 3.93 -5.23 5.01
C ASN A 86 5.39 -4.84 4.72
N VAL A 87 5.76 -3.56 4.84
CA VAL A 87 7.12 -3.08 4.58
C VAL A 87 7.81 -2.67 5.88
N ILE A 88 7.28 -1.69 6.61
CA ILE A 88 7.96 -1.13 7.79
C ILE A 88 8.03 -2.13 8.94
N TYR A 89 7.00 -2.95 9.12
CA TYR A 89 6.95 -3.98 10.16
C TYR A 89 7.51 -5.33 9.72
N SER A 90 8.07 -5.45 8.50
CA SER A 90 8.93 -6.60 8.21
C SER A 90 10.07 -6.64 9.23
N SER A 91 10.30 -7.82 9.82
CA SER A 91 11.30 -7.99 10.88
C SER A 91 12.68 -7.52 10.45
N GLN A 92 13.10 -7.87 9.23
CA GLN A 92 14.41 -7.51 8.71
C GLN A 92 14.52 -6.01 8.43
N ILE A 93 13.54 -5.41 7.76
CA ILE A 93 13.51 -3.97 7.45
C ILE A 93 13.49 -3.17 8.76
N ARG A 94 12.62 -3.55 9.71
CA ARG A 94 12.50 -2.88 11.01
C ARG A 94 13.81 -2.92 11.79
N THR A 95 14.46 -4.07 11.88
CA THR A 95 15.75 -4.20 12.56
C THR A 95 16.82 -3.34 11.89
N ARG A 96 16.87 -3.31 10.55
CA ARG A 96 17.83 -2.46 9.83
C ARG A 96 17.58 -0.97 10.04
N LEU A 97 16.31 -0.54 10.02
CA LEU A 97 15.93 0.85 10.30
C LEU A 97 16.33 1.30 11.70
N LEU A 98 16.28 0.43 12.71
CA LEU A 98 16.70 0.75 14.08
C LEU A 98 18.23 0.83 14.26
N ASN A 99 18.98 0.19 13.36
CA ASN A 99 20.44 0.08 13.42
C ASN A 99 21.16 1.00 12.40
N THR A 100 20.42 1.77 11.61
CA THR A 100 20.96 2.77 10.68
C THR A 100 20.98 4.13 11.35
#